data_AF-A0A0E3WVK0-F1
#
_entry.id   AF-A0A0E3WVK0-F1
#
_cell.length_a   1.000
_cell.length_b   1.000
_cell.length_c   1.000
_cell.angle_alpha   90.00
_cell.angle_beta   90.00
_cell.angle_gamma   90.00
#
_symmetry.space_group_name_H-M   'P 1'
#
loop_
_entity.id
_entity.type
_entity.pdbx_description
1 polymer ?
#
loop_
_entity_poly.entity_id
_entity_poly.type
_entity_poly.pdbx_seq_one_letter_code
_entity_poly.pdbx_strand_id
1 'polypeptide(L)'
;MLKQRVEYDKRGKATGYIFICRAVPSQYIEIRKTNVREAEELRKLDTHTIQKIYRELNERARMSSPYGERNLVRSHNLRKFFNSTLLANGCDIFTTDFMMGHKIDSTRDAYFRADPKALREKYENYIPYLTIQKEIDISESPEFIKLKSENEVLARETAKATVERVEIQNLKKRIKKGKRFT
;
A
#
# COMPACT_ATOMS: atom_id res chain seq x y z
N MET A 1 13.13 5.10 -4.46
CA MET A 1 12.82 4.74 -3.05
C MET A 1 12.67 3.22 -3.00
N LEU A 2 13.49 2.50 -2.23
CA LEU A 2 13.32 1.05 -2.10
C LEU A 2 12.00 0.80 -1.35
N LYS A 3 11.07 0.06 -1.97
CA LYS A 3 9.80 -0.30 -1.34
C LYS A 3 10.09 -1.24 -0.16
N GLN A 4 9.72 -0.83 1.05
CA GLN A 4 9.76 -1.70 2.23
C GLN A 4 8.90 -2.94 1.95
N ARG A 5 9.47 -4.13 2.14
CA ARG A 5 8.75 -5.40 2.03
C ARG A 5 8.73 -6.07 3.40
N VAL A 6 7.57 -6.59 3.77
CA VAL A 6 7.43 -7.39 4.99
C VAL A 6 7.84 -8.82 4.66
N GLU A 7 8.75 -9.36 5.46
CA GLU A 7 9.15 -10.76 5.39
C GLU A 7 8.12 -11.62 6.14
N TYR A 8 8.02 -12.89 5.73
CA TYR A 8 7.11 -13.85 6.34
C TYR A 8 7.91 -15.06 6.84
N ASP A 9 7.51 -15.60 7.99
CA ASP A 9 8.10 -16.82 8.51
C ASP A 9 7.67 -18.05 7.70
N LYS A 10 8.22 -19.22 8.04
CA LYS A 10 7.88 -20.51 7.40
C LYS A 10 6.40 -20.90 7.55
N ARG A 11 5.65 -20.26 8.45
CA ARG A 11 4.22 -20.46 8.71
C ARG A 11 3.36 -19.40 8.02
N GLY A 12 3.96 -18.49 7.24
CA GLY A 12 3.27 -17.41 6.54
C GLY A 12 2.91 -16.23 7.43
N LYS A 13 3.45 -16.11 8.64
CA LYS A 13 3.21 -14.97 9.53
C LYS A 13 4.21 -13.85 9.25
N ALA A 14 3.71 -12.62 9.13
CA ALA A 14 4.54 -11.44 8.99
C ALA A 14 5.52 -11.32 10.16
N THR A 15 6.80 -11.15 9.86
CA THR A 15 7.87 -11.02 10.86
C THR A 15 8.20 -9.58 11.20
N GLY A 16 7.70 -8.62 10.42
CA GLY A 16 8.03 -7.20 10.54
C GLY A 16 6.89 -6.25 10.19
N TYR A 17 7.25 -4.96 10.05
CA TYR A 17 6.29 -3.87 9.90
C TYR A 17 6.39 -3.16 8.55
N ILE A 18 5.24 -2.67 8.04
CA ILE A 18 5.17 -1.84 6.83
C ILE A 18 5.66 -0.42 7.14
N PHE A 19 5.17 0.16 8.24
CA PHE A 19 5.54 1.49 8.69
C PHE A 19 6.66 1.42 9.71
N ILE A 20 7.79 2.04 9.37
CA ILE A 20 9.00 2.05 10.18
C ILE A 20 9.49 3.47 10.43
N CYS A 21 10.20 3.66 11.53
CA CYS A 21 10.88 4.91 11.84
C CYS A 21 11.98 5.20 10.81
N ARG A 22 12.13 6.48 10.45
CA ARG A 22 13.19 6.94 9.54
C ARG A 22 14.58 6.71 10.12
N ALA A 23 14.73 7.02 11.41
CA ALA A 23 15.96 6.79 12.16
C ALA A 23 15.82 5.46 12.91
N VAL A 24 16.65 4.48 12.52
CA VAL A 24 16.67 3.15 13.13
C VAL A 24 17.92 3.04 14.00
N PRO A 25 17.81 2.60 15.26
CA PRO A 25 18.97 2.40 16.13
C PRO A 25 19.99 1.44 15.52
N SER A 26 21.30 1.71 15.71
CA SER A 26 22.38 0.85 15.20
C SER A 26 22.28 -0.60 15.68
N GLN A 27 21.78 -0.80 16.90
CA GLN A 27 21.49 -2.10 17.52
C GLN A 27 20.60 -3.00 16.65
N TYR A 28 19.75 -2.43 15.79
CA TYR A 28 18.93 -3.18 14.84
C TYR A 28 19.76 -4.16 14.00
N ILE A 29 20.93 -3.74 13.51
CA ILE A 29 21.76 -4.57 12.63
C ILE A 29 22.30 -5.78 13.37
N GLU A 30 22.72 -5.60 14.62
CA GLU A 30 23.28 -6.68 15.44
C GLU A 30 22.20 -7.63 15.92
N ILE A 31 21.09 -7.11 16.44
CA ILE A 31 19.97 -7.92 16.94
C ILE A 31 19.31 -8.68 15.77
N ARG A 32 19.23 -8.10 14.57
CA ARG A 32 18.63 -8.80 13.42
C ARG A 32 19.37 -10.08 13.04
N LYS A 33 20.68 -10.17 13.30
CA LYS A 33 21.47 -11.40 13.03
C LYS A 33 21.06 -12.56 13.94
N THR A 34 20.62 -12.27 15.16
CA THR A 34 20.27 -13.28 16.18
C THR A 34 18.76 -13.45 16.33
N ASN A 35 18.01 -12.35 16.37
CA ASN A 35 16.57 -12.30 16.61
C ASN A 35 15.88 -11.24 15.73
N VAL A 36 15.33 -11.69 14.59
CA VAL A 36 14.62 -10.82 13.64
C VAL A 36 13.43 -10.10 14.28
N ARG A 37 12.64 -10.79 15.11
CA ARG A 37 11.40 -10.23 15.65
C ARG A 37 11.67 -9.08 16.61
N GLU A 38 12.68 -9.22 17.46
CA GLU A 38 13.08 -8.18 18.41
C GLU A 38 13.68 -6.98 17.66
N ALA A 39 14.47 -7.22 16.62
CA ALA A 39 14.99 -6.15 15.77
C ALA A 39 13.85 -5.35 15.11
N GLU A 40 12.78 -6.00 14.65
CA GLU A 40 11.65 -5.33 14.02
C GLU A 40 10.90 -4.38 14.96
N GLU A 41 10.84 -4.67 16.26
CA GLU A 41 10.25 -3.75 17.25
C GLU A 41 11.05 -2.44 17.37
N LEU A 42 12.38 -2.49 17.22
CA LEU A 42 13.24 -1.29 17.34
C LEU A 42 13.01 -0.26 16.24
N ARG A 43 12.52 -0.70 15.07
CA ARG A 43 12.22 0.18 13.94
C ARG A 43 10.74 0.42 13.71
N LYS A 44 9.87 -0.20 14.52
CA LYS A 44 8.42 -0.07 14.40
C LYS A 44 8.00 1.39 14.62
N LEU A 45 7.11 1.88 13.76
CA LEU A 45 6.48 3.18 13.97
C LEU A 45 5.44 3.10 15.09
N ASP A 46 5.65 3.88 16.16
CA ASP A 46 4.72 3.90 17.29
C ASP A 46 3.48 4.78 17.05
N THR A 47 2.40 4.43 17.74
CA THR A 47 1.14 5.17 17.80
C THR A 47 1.33 6.62 18.28
N HIS A 48 2.23 6.87 19.23
CA HIS A 48 2.54 8.23 19.66
C HIS A 48 3.16 9.06 18.54
N THR A 49 3.99 8.44 17.70
CA THR A 49 4.57 9.09 16.52
C THR A 49 3.49 9.49 15.53
N ILE A 50 2.51 8.62 15.26
CA ILE A 50 1.35 8.97 14.42
C ILE A 50 0.57 10.16 15.01
N GLN A 51 0.33 10.17 16.32
CA GLN A 51 -0.34 11.30 16.98
C GLN A 51 0.45 12.59 16.86
N LYS A 52 1.78 12.52 16.99
CA LYS A 52 2.68 13.68 16.82
C LYS A 52 2.63 14.20 15.38
N ILE A 53 2.60 13.32 14.37
CA ILE A 53 2.43 13.71 12.96
C ILE A 53 1.13 14.51 12.77
N TYR A 54 0.01 14.04 13.34
CA TYR A 54 -1.24 14.80 13.28
C TYR A 54 -1.16 16.14 13.99
N ARG A 55 -0.50 16.20 15.16
CA ARG A 55 -0.32 17.48 15.88
C ARG A 55 0.48 18.48 15.03
N GLU A 56 1.61 18.06 14.49
CA GLU A 56 2.46 18.88 13.61
C GLU A 56 1.71 19.32 12.34
N LEU A 57 0.87 18.44 11.77
CA LEU A 57 0.00 18.78 10.64
C LEU A 57 -0.98 19.90 10.99
N ASN A 58 -1.63 19.85 12.16
CA ASN A 58 -2.53 20.94 12.59
C ASN A 58 -1.76 22.24 12.80
N GLU A 59 -0.58 22.18 13.43
CA GLU A 59 0.26 23.37 13.66
C GLU A 59 0.65 24.03 12.33
N ARG A 60 1.14 23.25 11.37
CA ARG A 60 1.52 23.74 10.03
C ARG A 60 0.32 24.27 9.25
N ALA A 61 -0.83 23.63 9.36
CA ALA A 61 -2.07 24.07 8.73
C ALA A 61 -2.74 25.25 9.47
N ARG A 62 -2.21 25.68 10.63
CA ARG A 62 -2.82 26.68 11.52
C ARG A 62 -4.24 26.31 11.98
N MET A 63 -4.45 25.01 12.22
CA MET A 63 -5.73 24.41 12.64
C MET A 63 -5.67 23.81 14.06
N SER A 64 -4.66 24.19 14.84
CA SER A 64 -4.55 23.76 16.24
C SER A 64 -5.70 24.32 17.07
N SER A 65 -6.31 23.47 17.89
CA SER A 65 -7.35 23.88 18.83
C SER A 65 -6.76 24.58 20.06
N PRO A 66 -7.55 25.36 20.80
CA PRO A 66 -7.16 25.91 22.10
C PRO A 66 -6.72 24.82 23.09
N TYR A 67 -6.00 25.23 24.13
CA TYR A 67 -5.58 24.33 25.20
C TYR A 67 -6.79 23.65 25.86
N GLY A 68 -6.71 22.34 26.08
CA GLY A 68 -7.79 21.52 26.65
C GLY A 68 -8.76 20.95 25.61
N GLU A 69 -8.75 21.47 24.39
CA GLU A 69 -9.55 20.95 23.28
C GLU A 69 -8.72 20.02 22.38
N ARG A 70 -9.42 19.11 21.69
CA ARG A 70 -8.76 18.18 20.78
C ARG A 70 -8.77 18.75 19.35
N ASN A 71 -7.60 18.86 18.74
CA ASN A 71 -7.36 19.33 17.35
C ASN A 71 -8.33 18.78 16.30
N LEU A 72 -8.76 19.56 15.32
CA LEU A 72 -9.70 19.08 14.30
C LEU A 72 -9.14 17.92 13.45
N VAL A 73 -7.90 18.01 12.98
CA VAL A 73 -7.29 17.00 12.12
C VAL A 73 -6.65 15.89 12.97
N ARG A 74 -7.35 14.77 13.13
CA ARG A 74 -6.85 13.57 13.85
C ARG A 74 -7.20 12.31 13.09
N SER A 75 -6.47 11.22 13.35
CA SER A 75 -6.76 9.89 12.78
C SER A 75 -8.23 9.48 12.92
N HIS A 76 -8.82 9.65 14.09
CA HIS A 76 -10.23 9.32 14.32
C HIS A 76 -11.19 10.19 13.50
N ASN A 77 -10.93 11.50 13.42
CA ASN A 77 -11.77 12.42 12.66
C ASN A 77 -11.63 12.17 11.15
N LEU A 78 -10.44 11.83 10.65
CA LEU A 78 -10.25 11.42 9.26
C LEU A 78 -10.96 10.11 8.94
N ARG A 79 -10.94 9.13 9.85
CA ARG A 79 -11.71 7.88 9.69
C ARG A 79 -13.23 8.15 9.68
N LYS A 80 -13.71 9.08 10.51
CA LYS A 80 -15.11 9.52 10.50
C LYS A 80 -15.46 10.22 9.19
N PHE A 81 -14.62 11.15 8.73
CA PHE A 81 -14.77 11.84 7.45
C PHE A 81 -14.85 10.85 6.30
N PHE A 82 -13.92 9.89 6.23
CA PHE A 82 -13.93 8.81 5.25
C PHE A 82 -15.29 8.11 5.21
N ASN A 83 -15.77 7.61 6.36
CA ASN A 83 -17.07 6.95 6.46
C ASN A 83 -18.22 7.84 5.95
N SER A 84 -18.36 9.03 6.54
CA SER A 84 -19.47 9.93 6.21
C SER A 84 -19.45 10.34 4.74
N THR A 85 -18.27 10.56 4.17
CA THR A 85 -18.12 10.96 2.77
C THR A 85 -18.48 9.83 1.83
N LEU A 86 -18.06 8.59 2.11
CA LEU A 86 -18.43 7.44 1.29
C LEU A 86 -19.95 7.22 1.30
N LEU A 87 -20.58 7.22 2.49
CA LEU A 87 -22.03 7.04 2.61
C LEU A 87 -22.82 8.16 1.93
N ALA A 88 -22.40 9.42 2.12
CA ALA A 88 -23.07 10.58 1.51
C ALA A 88 -23.02 10.57 -0.02
N ASN A 89 -22.00 9.92 -0.61
CA ASN A 89 -21.84 9.80 -2.06
C ASN A 89 -22.32 8.45 -2.60
N GLY A 90 -23.14 7.72 -1.84
CA GLY A 90 -23.83 6.51 -2.31
C GLY A 90 -23.01 5.23 -2.25
N CYS A 91 -21.92 5.19 -1.47
CA CYS A 91 -21.29 3.90 -1.14
C CYS A 91 -22.20 3.12 -0.19
N ASP A 92 -22.35 1.83 -0.44
CA ASP A 92 -23.13 0.99 0.46
C ASP A 92 -22.43 0.83 1.81
N ILE A 93 -23.26 0.71 2.86
CA ILE A 93 -22.82 0.57 4.25
C ILE A 93 -21.90 -0.63 4.41
N PHE A 94 -22.21 -1.74 3.73
CA PHE A 94 -21.42 -2.96 3.84
C PHE A 94 -19.97 -2.77 3.35
N THR A 95 -19.80 -2.16 2.19
CA THR A 95 -18.47 -1.85 1.61
C THR A 95 -17.74 -0.84 2.46
N THR A 96 -18.45 0.19 2.95
CA THR A 96 -17.87 1.22 3.81
C THR A 96 -17.36 0.62 5.12
N ASP A 97 -18.18 -0.19 5.79
CA ASP A 97 -17.82 -0.91 7.02
C ASP A 97 -16.67 -1.90 6.79
N PHE A 98 -16.67 -2.63 5.67
CA PHE A 98 -15.57 -3.48 5.27
C PHE A 98 -14.26 -2.70 5.14
N MET A 99 -14.26 -1.59 4.39
CA MET A 99 -13.09 -0.73 4.19
C MET A 99 -12.60 -0.11 5.51
N MET A 100 -13.51 0.16 6.43
CA MET A 100 -13.18 0.64 7.77
C MET A 100 -12.65 -0.46 8.70
N GLY A 101 -12.72 -1.74 8.32
CA GLY A 101 -12.38 -2.86 9.21
C GLY A 101 -13.36 -3.00 10.38
N HIS A 102 -14.62 -2.61 10.19
CA HIS A 102 -15.68 -2.94 11.15
C HIS A 102 -16.03 -4.43 11.08
N LYS A 103 -16.50 -4.97 12.20
CA LYS A 103 -16.93 -6.37 12.24
C LYS A 103 -18.18 -6.52 11.39
N ILE A 104 -18.08 -7.33 10.35
CA ILE A 104 -19.21 -7.70 9.50
C ILE A 104 -19.96 -8.85 10.15
N ASP A 105 -21.28 -8.85 9.97
CA ASP A 105 -22.15 -9.92 10.46
C ASP A 105 -21.71 -11.29 9.90
N SER A 106 -21.74 -12.33 10.75
CA SER A 106 -21.15 -13.64 10.44
C SER A 106 -21.81 -14.32 9.24
N THR A 107 -23.08 -14.01 8.97
CA THR A 107 -23.82 -14.51 7.81
C THR A 107 -23.32 -13.89 6.49
N ARG A 108 -22.79 -12.67 6.51
CA ARG A 108 -22.26 -11.98 5.32
C ARG A 108 -20.76 -12.20 5.11
N ASP A 109 -20.02 -12.44 6.20
CA ASP A 109 -18.58 -12.73 6.18
C ASP A 109 -18.25 -14.00 5.36
N ALA A 110 -19.12 -15.01 5.44
CA ALA A 110 -18.99 -16.26 4.67
C ALA A 110 -19.04 -16.07 3.14
N TYR A 111 -19.70 -15.02 2.65
CA TYR A 111 -19.87 -14.74 1.23
C TYR A 111 -18.85 -13.74 0.68
N PHE A 112 -18.10 -13.05 1.55
CA PHE A 112 -17.24 -11.95 1.12
C PHE A 112 -15.79 -12.39 0.95
N ARG A 113 -15.46 -12.92 -0.23
CA ARG A 113 -14.08 -12.93 -0.73
C ARG A 113 -13.84 -11.63 -1.45
N ALA A 114 -13.38 -10.63 -0.71
CA ALA A 114 -13.09 -9.32 -1.28
C ALA A 114 -12.01 -9.45 -2.36
N ASP A 115 -12.40 -9.33 -3.63
CA ASP A 115 -11.43 -9.24 -4.73
C ASP A 115 -10.73 -7.87 -4.61
N PRO A 116 -9.40 -7.84 -4.38
CA PRO A 116 -8.67 -6.58 -4.26
C PRO A 116 -8.82 -5.67 -5.48
N LYS A 117 -9.01 -6.24 -6.69
CA LYS A 117 -9.20 -5.45 -7.92
C LYS A 117 -10.55 -4.74 -7.93
N ALA A 118 -11.63 -5.49 -7.70
CA ALA A 118 -12.98 -4.93 -7.63
C ALA A 118 -13.12 -3.89 -6.51
N LEU A 119 -12.51 -4.13 -5.34
CA LEU A 119 -12.48 -3.15 -4.25
C LEU A 119 -11.75 -1.86 -4.64
N ARG A 120 -10.64 -1.98 -5.36
CA ARG A 120 -9.88 -0.83 -5.86
C ARG A 120 -10.71 -0.01 -6.85
N GLU A 121 -11.29 -0.66 -7.86
CA GLU A 121 -12.14 0.00 -8.86
C GLU A 121 -13.33 0.72 -8.20
N LYS A 122 -13.93 0.09 -7.19
CA LYS A 122 -15.00 0.72 -6.42
C LYS A 122 -14.50 1.91 -5.61
N TYR A 123 -13.35 1.79 -4.96
CA TYR A 123 -12.74 2.88 -4.19
C TYR A 123 -12.36 4.08 -5.08
N GLU A 124 -11.88 3.83 -6.30
CA GLU A 124 -11.49 4.86 -7.28
C GLU A 124 -12.62 5.86 -7.56
N ASN A 125 -13.87 5.38 -7.60
CA ASN A 125 -15.05 6.25 -7.80
C ASN A 125 -15.27 7.25 -6.65
N TYR A 126 -14.74 6.99 -5.45
CA TYR A 126 -14.91 7.85 -4.29
C TYR A 126 -13.71 8.75 -3.98
N ILE A 127 -12.57 8.51 -4.64
CA ILE A 127 -11.35 9.31 -4.45
C ILE A 127 -11.61 10.82 -4.64
N PRO A 128 -12.35 11.29 -5.67
CA PRO A 128 -12.60 12.72 -5.85
C PRO A 128 -13.33 13.40 -4.69
N TYR A 129 -14.09 12.65 -3.89
CA TYR A 129 -14.78 13.18 -2.71
C TYR A 129 -13.90 13.16 -1.45
N LEU A 130 -12.88 12.30 -1.43
CA LEU A 130 -11.97 12.14 -0.30
C LEU A 130 -10.75 13.06 -0.38
N THR A 131 -10.43 13.58 -1.57
CA THR A 131 -9.30 14.48 -1.78
C THR A 131 -9.62 15.92 -1.35
N ILE A 132 -8.67 16.54 -0.65
CA ILE A 132 -8.78 17.93 -0.19
C ILE A 132 -8.54 18.89 -1.37
N GLN A 133 -7.60 18.56 -2.26
CA GLN A 133 -7.33 19.31 -3.48
C GLN A 133 -8.12 18.70 -4.63
N LYS A 134 -9.29 19.28 -4.93
CA LYS A 134 -10.18 18.81 -6.00
C LYS A 134 -9.63 19.02 -7.40
N GLU A 135 -8.71 19.97 -7.56
CA GLU A 135 -8.03 20.32 -8.82
C GLU A 135 -6.89 19.37 -9.15
N ILE A 136 -6.42 18.57 -8.19
CA ILE A 136 -5.43 17.53 -8.45
C ILE A 136 -6.19 16.30 -8.90
N ASP A 137 -6.36 16.19 -10.21
CA ASP A 137 -6.58 14.88 -10.79
C ASP A 137 -5.34 14.04 -10.49
N ILE A 138 -5.48 13.03 -9.63
CA ILE A 138 -4.39 12.11 -9.29
C ILE A 138 -3.89 11.39 -10.57
N SER A 139 -4.72 11.30 -11.60
CA SER A 139 -4.35 10.79 -12.92
C SER A 139 -3.31 11.68 -13.64
N GLU A 140 -3.23 12.97 -13.27
CA GLU A 140 -2.29 13.95 -13.79
C GLU A 140 -1.12 14.27 -12.84
N SER A 141 -1.08 13.67 -11.64
CA SER A 141 0.02 13.85 -10.69
C SER A 141 1.34 13.46 -11.35
N PRO A 142 2.42 14.26 -11.26
CA PRO A 142 3.71 13.94 -11.86
C PRO A 142 4.24 12.57 -11.43
N GLU A 143 4.01 12.17 -10.18
CA GLU A 143 4.37 10.85 -9.68
C GLU A 143 3.53 9.73 -10.32
N PHE A 144 2.24 9.95 -10.56
CA PHE A 144 1.35 8.97 -11.17
C PHE A 144 1.66 8.79 -12.66
N ILE A 145 1.88 9.89 -13.39
CA ILE A 145 2.33 9.87 -14.79
C ILE A 145 3.65 9.12 -14.91
N LYS A 146 4.60 9.40 -14.01
CA LYS A 146 5.88 8.70 -13.96
C LYS A 146 5.71 7.21 -13.66
N LEU A 147 4.83 6.84 -12.72
CA LEU A 147 4.56 5.45 -12.41
C LEU A 147 3.93 4.70 -13.59
N LYS A 148 3.02 5.35 -14.31
CA LYS A 148 2.35 4.79 -15.48
C LYS A 148 3.33 4.58 -16.63
N SER A 149 4.19 5.56 -16.91
CA SER A 149 5.22 5.43 -17.94
C SER A 149 6.25 4.35 -17.60
N GLU A 150 6.69 4.28 -16.33
CA GLU A 150 7.58 3.21 -15.85
C GLU A 150 6.93 1.83 -16.02
N ASN A 151 5.65 1.68 -15.68
CA ASN A 151 4.93 0.41 -15.86
C ASN A 151 4.77 0.03 -17.34
N GLU A 152 4.50 0.98 -18.24
CA GLU A 152 4.44 0.72 -19.67
C GLU A 152 5.79 0.30 -20.25
N VAL A 153 6.88 0.93 -19.82
CA VAL A 153 8.25 0.54 -20.20
C VAL A 153 8.56 -0.87 -19.71
N LEU A 154 8.29 -1.16 -18.44
CA LEU A 154 8.44 -2.50 -17.85
C LEU A 154 7.60 -3.54 -18.61
N ALA A 155 6.36 -3.24 -18.96
CA ALA A 155 5.51 -4.14 -19.74
C ALA A 155 6.09 -4.41 -21.14
N ARG A 156 6.65 -3.40 -21.81
CA ARG A 156 7.32 -3.57 -23.11
C ARG A 156 8.60 -4.39 -22.99
N GLU A 157 9.41 -4.14 -21.97
CA GLU A 157 10.65 -4.88 -21.71
C GLU A 157 10.37 -6.35 -21.37
N THR A 158 9.36 -6.62 -20.53
CA THR A 158 8.96 -8.00 -20.22
C THR A 158 8.42 -8.72 -21.46
N ALA A 159 7.66 -8.05 -22.32
CA ALA A 159 7.20 -8.61 -23.60
C ALA A 159 8.39 -8.94 -24.52
N LYS A 160 9.33 -8.02 -24.71
CA LYS A 160 10.56 -8.25 -25.51
C LYS A 160 11.38 -9.41 -24.97
N ALA A 161 11.66 -9.43 -23.68
CA ALA A 161 12.39 -10.51 -23.03
C ALA A 161 11.69 -11.87 -23.16
N THR A 162 10.35 -11.87 -23.21
CA THR A 162 9.57 -13.10 -23.43
C THR A 162 9.74 -13.60 -24.87
N VAL A 163 9.65 -12.70 -25.86
CA VAL A 163 9.87 -13.05 -27.28
C VAL A 163 11.29 -13.55 -27.52
N GLU A 164 12.31 -12.83 -27.02
CA GLU A 164 13.72 -13.24 -27.13
C GLU A 164 13.97 -14.62 -26.50
N ARG A 165 13.36 -14.91 -25.35
CA ARG A 165 13.44 -16.24 -24.72
C ARG A 165 12.85 -17.33 -25.61
N VAL A 166 11.72 -17.07 -26.27
CA VAL A 166 11.08 -18.02 -27.19
C VAL A 166 11.95 -18.26 -28.43
N GLU A 167 12.52 -17.20 -29.00
CA GLU A 167 13.43 -17.30 -30.15
C GLU A 167 14.70 -18.08 -29.82
N ILE A 168 15.33 -17.79 -28.67
CA ILE A 168 16.50 -18.53 -28.18
C ILE A 168 16.15 -20.01 -27.96
N GLN A 169 14.98 -20.33 -27.40
CA GLN A 169 14.55 -21.72 -27.26
C GLN A 169 14.39 -22.42 -28.61
N ASN A 170 13.81 -21.74 -29.61
CA ASN A 170 13.64 -22.27 -30.94
C ASN A 170 14.97 -22.48 -31.66
N LEU A 171 15.91 -21.53 -31.55
CA LEU A 171 17.28 -21.65 -32.05
C LEU A 171 18.02 -22.82 -31.39
N LYS A 172 17.94 -22.96 -30.07
CA LYS A 172 18.52 -24.10 -29.34
C LYS A 172 17.95 -25.44 -29.81
N LYS A 173 16.63 -25.53 -30.06
CA LYS A 173 16.00 -26.74 -30.62
C LYS A 173 16.53 -27.06 -32.03
N ARG A 174 16.70 -26.04 -32.88
CA ARG A 174 17.26 -26.20 -34.24
C ARG A 174 18.70 -26.68 -34.22
N ILE A 175 19.55 -26.09 -33.37
CA ILE A 175 20.96 -26.52 -33.19
C ILE A 175 21.04 -27.96 -32.66
N LYS A 176 20.19 -28.31 -31.68
CA LYS A 176 20.14 -29.67 -31.13
C LYS A 176 19.68 -30.71 -32.16
N LYS A 177 18.78 -30.34 -33.09
CA LYS A 177 18.42 -31.17 -34.23
C LYS A 177 19.59 -31.29 -35.21
N GLY A 178 20.27 -30.19 -35.56
CA GLY A 178 21.42 -30.18 -36.46
C GLY A 178 22.60 -31.04 -35.99
N LYS A 179 22.94 -30.98 -34.69
CA LYS A 179 23.99 -31.82 -34.07
C LYS A 179 23.67 -33.32 -34.01
N ARG A 180 22.44 -33.73 -34.33
CA ARG A 180 22.02 -35.15 -34.37
C ARG A 180 22.20 -35.77 -35.77
N PHE A 181 22.51 -34.96 -36.78
CA PHE A 181 22.70 -35.39 -38.19
C PHE A 181 24.18 -35.33 -38.63
N THR A 182 25.10 -35.22 -37.69
CA THR A 182 26.57 -35.33 -37.84
C THR A 182 27.07 -36.27 -36.76
#